data_AF-A0A8T8WQW0-F1
#
_entry.id   AF-A0A8T8WQW0-F1
#
_cell.length_a   1.000
_cell.length_b   1.000
_cell.length_c   1.000
_cell.angle_alpha   90.00
_cell.angle_beta   90.00
_cell.angle_gamma   90.00
#
_symmetry.space_group_name_H-M   'P 1'
#
loop_
_entity.id
_entity.type
_entity.pdbx_description
1 polymer ?
#
loop_
_entity_poly.entity_id
_entity_poly.type
_entity_poly.pdbx_seq_one_letter_code
_entity_poly.pdbx_strand_id
1 'polypeptide(L)'
;MPGHEKRELSSLVRWSRASGAMWLHMLLSSGFNGHRSFPFTQLRRHLGPAEWARRESEFDNAEELEALATRKVRDLDQYDEAVEALEERKALVDDGRMTRHEFLRHGSSLV
;
A
#
# COMPACT_ATOMS: atom_id res chain seq x y z
N MET A 1 26.03 -4.76 -17.34
CA MET A 1 25.70 -5.87 -18.26
C MET A 1 25.86 -5.38 -19.69
N PRO A 2 27.03 -5.52 -20.32
CA PRO A 2 27.24 -5.18 -21.72
C PRO A 2 26.62 -6.27 -22.61
N GLY A 3 25.75 -5.92 -23.56
CA GLY A 3 25.13 -6.89 -24.48
C GLY A 3 23.65 -6.66 -24.85
N HIS A 4 22.97 -5.70 -24.21
CA HIS A 4 21.57 -5.35 -24.53
C HIS A 4 21.42 -4.02 -25.26
N GLU A 5 22.52 -3.37 -25.65
CA GLU A 5 22.52 -2.02 -26.25
C GLU A 5 21.77 -1.94 -27.60
N LYS A 6 21.52 -3.08 -28.26
CA LYS A 6 20.81 -3.17 -29.55
C LYS A 6 19.45 -3.88 -29.49
N ARG A 7 18.96 -4.26 -28.31
CA ARG A 7 17.62 -4.88 -28.21
C ARG A 7 16.58 -3.77 -28.23
N GLU A 8 15.90 -3.63 -29.36
CA GLU A 8 14.72 -2.79 -29.44
C GLU A 8 13.70 -3.22 -28.37
N LEU A 9 13.24 -2.24 -27.59
CA LEU A 9 12.14 -2.44 -26.66
C LEU A 9 10.91 -2.91 -27.44
N SER A 10 10.18 -3.90 -26.93
CA SER A 10 8.92 -4.30 -27.56
C SER A 10 7.95 -3.11 -27.60
N SER A 11 7.01 -3.13 -28.55
CA SER A 11 5.94 -2.13 -28.66
C SER A 11 5.19 -1.96 -27.33
N LEU A 12 4.98 -3.05 -26.59
CA LEU A 12 4.37 -3.04 -25.27
C LEU A 12 5.18 -2.25 -24.24
N VAL A 13 6.51 -2.42 -24.21
CA VAL A 13 7.37 -1.69 -23.26
C VAL A 13 7.46 -0.20 -23.63
N ARG A 14 7.45 0.14 -24.92
CA ARG A 14 7.39 1.55 -25.36
C ARG A 14 6.07 2.19 -24.93
N TRP A 15 4.95 1.50 -25.18
CA TRP A 15 3.63 1.95 -24.78
C TRP A 15 3.52 2.11 -23.26
N SER A 16 3.94 1.11 -22.49
CA SER A 16 3.82 1.14 -21.01
C SER A 16 4.66 2.23 -20.37
N ARG A 17 5.81 2.56 -20.98
CA ARG A 17 6.64 3.71 -20.57
C ARG A 17 5.96 5.03 -20.92
N ALA A 18 5.41 5.16 -22.11
CA ALA A 18 4.75 6.40 -22.57
C ALA A 18 3.43 6.68 -21.84
N SER A 19 2.63 5.65 -21.58
CA SER A 19 1.36 5.75 -20.86
C SER A 19 1.53 5.84 -19.33
N GLY A 20 2.72 5.52 -18.84
CA GLY A 20 2.99 5.41 -17.40
C GLY A 20 2.46 4.14 -16.74
N ALA A 21 1.86 3.22 -17.49
CA ALA A 21 1.37 1.93 -16.97
C ALA A 21 2.46 1.10 -16.29
N MET A 22 3.72 1.22 -16.75
CA MET A 22 4.87 0.58 -16.12
C MET A 22 5.09 1.09 -14.69
N TRP A 23 4.88 2.39 -14.44
CA TRP A 23 5.03 2.98 -13.12
C TRP A 23 3.93 2.52 -12.16
N LEU A 24 2.68 2.48 -12.64
CA LEU A 24 1.56 1.96 -11.87
C LEU A 24 1.81 0.51 -11.43
N HIS A 25 2.26 -0.34 -12.34
CA HIS A 25 2.61 -1.73 -12.03
C HIS A 25 3.72 -1.81 -10.97
N MET A 26 4.79 -1.04 -11.13
CA MET A 26 5.91 -1.04 -10.17
C MET A 26 5.48 -0.60 -8.77
N LEU A 27 4.60 0.40 -8.65
CA LEU A 27 4.07 0.88 -7.36
C LEU A 27 3.19 -0.18 -6.66
N LEU A 28 2.35 -0.89 -7.43
CA LEU A 28 1.51 -1.97 -6.91
C LEU A 28 2.36 -3.18 -6.47
N SER A 29 3.44 -3.49 -7.19
CA SER A 29 4.28 -4.67 -6.91
C SER A 29 5.27 -4.49 -5.78
N SER A 30 5.76 -3.26 -5.51
CA SER A 30 6.80 -3.05 -4.50
C SER A 30 6.29 -2.92 -3.07
N GLY A 31 4.97 -3.00 -2.85
CA GLY A 31 4.35 -2.57 -1.60
C GLY A 31 4.40 -1.05 -1.52
N PHE A 32 3.23 -0.42 -1.47
CA PHE A 32 3.08 1.03 -1.58
C PHE A 32 4.06 1.79 -0.65
N ASN A 33 4.84 2.69 -1.27
CA ASN A 33 5.51 3.83 -0.63
C ASN A 33 6.76 3.57 0.24
N GLY A 34 7.60 2.59 -0.11
CA GLY A 34 9.01 2.68 0.31
C GLY A 34 9.69 3.88 -0.39
N HIS A 35 10.01 4.97 0.30
CA HIS A 35 10.71 6.14 -0.28
C HIS A 35 12.11 5.79 -0.82
N ARG A 36 12.68 4.66 -0.38
CA ARG A 36 13.94 4.07 -0.88
C ARG A 36 13.71 2.88 -1.82
N SER A 37 12.46 2.57 -2.14
CA SER A 37 12.16 1.52 -3.10
C SER A 37 12.73 1.89 -4.47
N PHE A 38 13.12 0.87 -5.23
CA PHE A 38 13.64 1.05 -6.57
C PHE A 38 12.65 1.82 -7.47
N PRO A 39 11.33 1.52 -7.48
CA PRO A 39 10.35 2.28 -8.26
C PRO A 39 10.31 3.77 -7.90
N PHE A 40 10.27 4.09 -6.61
CA PHE A 40 10.19 5.48 -6.14
C PHE A 40 11.46 6.27 -6.51
N THR A 41 12.63 5.64 -6.35
CA THR A 41 13.91 6.25 -6.75
C THR A 41 13.98 6.52 -8.25
N GLN A 42 13.49 5.58 -9.08
CA GLN A 42 13.44 5.76 -10.54
C GLN A 42 12.45 6.86 -10.94
N LEU A 43 11.30 6.96 -10.28
CA LEU A 43 10.31 8.00 -10.53
C LEU A 43 10.87 9.40 -10.23
N ARG A 44 11.50 9.58 -9.06
CA ARG A 44 12.19 10.83 -8.68
C ARG A 44 13.22 11.25 -9.72
N ARG A 45 14.03 10.29 -10.18
CA ARG A 45 15.03 10.52 -11.24
C ARG A 45 14.39 10.90 -12.58
N HIS A 46 13.27 10.28 -12.94
CA HIS A 46 12.60 10.54 -14.21
C HIS A 46 11.97 11.95 -14.25
N LEU A 47 11.33 12.37 -13.17
CA LEU A 47 10.76 13.71 -13.04
C LEU A 47 11.85 14.78 -12.92
N GLY A 48 12.96 14.43 -12.27
CA GLY A 48 14.08 15.33 -12.05
C GLY A 48 13.89 16.20 -10.80
N PRO A 49 14.98 16.81 -10.28
CA PRO A 49 14.96 17.45 -8.97
C PRO A 49 13.98 18.64 -8.84
N ALA A 50 13.92 19.51 -9.84
CA ALA A 50 13.09 20.72 -9.80
C ALA A 50 11.58 20.38 -9.80
N GLU A 51 11.18 19.48 -10.70
CA GLU A 51 9.79 19.06 -10.84
C GLU A 51 9.33 18.17 -9.68
N TRP A 52 10.25 17.40 -9.09
CA TRP A 52 10.00 16.69 -7.84
C TRP A 52 9.76 17.66 -6.68
N ALA A 53 10.66 18.63 -6.48
CA ALA A 53 10.53 19.62 -5.40
C ALA A 53 9.24 20.45 -5.52
N ARG A 54 8.85 20.82 -6.74
CA ARG A 54 7.57 21.49 -6.99
C ARG A 54 6.39 20.66 -6.50
N ARG A 55 6.29 19.39 -6.91
CA ARG A 55 5.23 18.49 -6.45
C ARG A 55 5.27 18.28 -4.94
N GLU A 56 6.45 18.08 -4.38
CA GLU A 56 6.62 17.92 -2.93
C GLU A 56 6.04 19.13 -2.18
N SER A 57 6.31 20.35 -2.65
CA SER A 57 5.71 21.57 -2.06
C SER A 57 4.20 21.72 -2.30
N GLU A 58 3.67 21.24 -3.44
CA GLU A 58 2.23 21.27 -3.74
C GLU A 58 1.43 20.36 -2.79
N PHE A 59 2.06 19.30 -2.27
CA PHE A 59 1.45 18.32 -1.37
C PHE A 59 1.95 18.41 0.08
N ASP A 60 2.75 19.43 0.42
CA ASP A 60 3.26 19.66 1.78
C ASP A 60 2.18 20.30 2.66
N ASN A 61 1.15 19.51 2.98
CA ASN A 61 0.04 19.91 3.84
C ASN A 61 0.13 19.24 5.20
N ALA A 62 0.79 19.91 6.15
CA ALA A 62 1.01 19.41 7.50
C ALA A 62 -0.30 19.12 8.25
N GLU A 63 -1.35 19.93 8.05
CA GLU A 63 -2.64 19.74 8.72
C GLU A 63 -3.35 18.48 8.22
N GLU A 64 -3.37 18.26 6.89
CA GLU A 64 -3.95 17.05 6.31
C GLU A 64 -3.16 15.80 6.72
N LEU A 65 -1.83 15.91 6.80
CA LEU A 65 -0.97 14.81 7.25
C LEU A 65 -1.22 14.45 8.72
N GLU A 66 -1.38 15.44 9.60
CA GLU A 66 -1.70 15.25 11.00
C GLU A 66 -3.10 14.65 11.19
N ALA A 67 -4.09 15.15 10.44
CA ALA A 67 -5.45 14.60 10.45
C ALA A 67 -5.48 13.14 9.96
N LEU A 68 -4.70 12.82 8.93
CA LEU A 68 -4.52 11.46 8.43
C LEU A 68 -3.87 10.57 9.50
N ALA A 69 -2.78 11.03 10.13
CA ALA A 69 -2.08 10.30 11.17
C ALA A 69 -3.00 10.00 12.36
N THR A 70 -3.69 11.02 12.87
CA THR A 70 -4.67 10.91 13.96
C THR A 70 -5.76 9.89 13.61
N ARG A 71 -6.33 9.98 12.40
CA ARG A 71 -7.33 9.01 11.93
C ARG A 71 -6.76 7.60 11.90
N LYS A 72 -5.55 7.41 11.38
CA LYS A 72 -4.93 6.09 11.25
C LYS A 72 -4.54 5.46 12.57
N VAL A 73 -4.12 6.24 13.56
CA VAL A 73 -3.89 5.76 14.92
C VAL A 73 -5.20 5.23 15.50
N ARG A 74 -6.29 6.02 15.43
CA ARG A 74 -7.60 5.58 15.89
C ARG A 74 -8.11 4.33 15.15
N ASP A 75 -7.97 4.30 13.83
CA ASP A 75 -8.38 3.15 13.02
C ASP A 75 -7.55 1.89 13.40
N LEU A 76 -6.28 2.06 13.80
CA LEU A 76 -5.43 0.97 14.29
C LEU A 76 -5.89 0.48 15.66
N ASP A 77 -6.18 1.38 16.60
CA ASP A 77 -6.71 0.99 17.92
C ASP A 77 -8.00 0.18 17.78
N GLN A 78 -8.91 0.60 16.90
CA GLN A 78 -10.15 -0.14 16.60
C GLN A 78 -9.89 -1.51 15.98
N TYR A 79 -8.87 -1.61 15.13
CA TYR A 79 -8.48 -2.88 14.53
C TYR A 79 -7.91 -3.83 15.57
N ASP A 80 -7.05 -3.34 16.47
CA ASP A 80 -6.47 -4.15 17.53
C ASP A 80 -7.55 -4.66 18.50
N GLU A 81 -8.50 -3.80 18.90
CA GLU A 81 -9.68 -4.21 19.68
C GLU A 81 -10.51 -5.29 18.96
N ALA A 82 -10.71 -5.12 17.65
CA ALA A 82 -11.43 -6.10 16.83
C ALA A 82 -10.69 -7.44 16.73
N VAL A 83 -9.36 -7.42 16.66
CA VAL A 83 -8.50 -8.61 16.68
C VAL A 83 -8.60 -9.31 18.04
N GLU A 84 -8.45 -8.59 19.14
CA GLU A 84 -8.57 -9.17 20.49
C GLU A 84 -9.94 -9.84 20.69
N ALA A 85 -11.02 -9.16 20.33
CA ALA A 85 -12.37 -9.73 20.40
C ALA A 85 -12.54 -10.98 19.53
N LEU A 86 -11.85 -11.05 18.38
CA LEU A 86 -11.87 -12.24 17.52
C LEU A 86 -11.08 -13.40 18.14
N GLU A 87 -9.93 -13.12 18.75
CA GLU A 87 -9.10 -14.11 19.44
C GLU A 87 -9.82 -14.71 20.67
N GLU A 88 -10.48 -13.88 21.48
CA GLU A 88 -11.31 -14.36 22.58
C GLU A 88 -12.41 -15.31 22.10
N ARG A 89 -13.11 -14.94 21.03
CA ARG A 89 -14.16 -15.80 20.43
C ARG A 89 -13.58 -17.09 19.86
N LYS A 90 -12.39 -17.03 19.26
CA LYS A 90 -11.70 -18.23 18.78
C LYS A 90 -11.39 -19.18 19.94
N ALA A 91 -10.94 -18.66 21.09
CA ALA A 91 -10.72 -19.48 22.29
C ALA A 91 -12.02 -20.15 22.78
N LEU A 92 -13.18 -19.48 22.68
CA LEU A 92 -14.48 -20.10 23.00
C LEU A 92 -14.82 -21.27 22.06
N VAL A 93 -14.43 -21.17 20.78
CA VAL A 93 -14.59 -22.26 19.81
C VAL A 93 -13.66 -23.43 20.17
N ASP A 94 -12.41 -23.14 20.48
CA ASP A 94 -11.40 -24.15 20.82
C ASP A 94 -11.78 -24.91 22.12
N ASP A 95 -12.39 -24.24 23.09
CA ASP A 95 -12.95 -24.84 24.31
C ASP A 95 -14.29 -25.56 24.11
N GLY A 96 -14.85 -25.55 22.89
CA GLY A 96 -16.15 -26.15 22.57
C GLY A 96 -17.36 -25.40 23.14
N ARG A 97 -17.15 -24.20 23.70
CA ARG A 97 -18.20 -23.32 24.26
C ARG A 97 -18.93 -22.50 23.19
N MET A 98 -18.41 -22.46 21.97
CA MET A 98 -19.00 -21.81 20.80
C MET A 98 -18.85 -22.70 19.57
N THR A 99 -19.87 -22.74 18.71
CA THR A 99 -19.78 -23.47 17.45
C THR A 99 -19.04 -22.65 16.38
N ARG A 100 -18.40 -23.32 15.41
CA ARG A 100 -17.81 -22.64 14.23
C ARG A 100 -18.81 -21.76 13.48
N HIS A 101 -20.08 -22.18 13.44
CA HIS A 101 -21.11 -21.45 12.70
C HIS A 101 -21.48 -20.14 13.39
N GLU A 102 -21.58 -20.15 14.73
CA GLU A 102 -21.76 -18.93 15.55
C GLU A 102 -20.56 -17.99 15.39
N PHE A 103 -19.35 -18.51 15.46
CA PHE A 103 -18.12 -17.73 15.25
C PHE A 103 -18.11 -16.98 13.91
N LEU A 104 -18.42 -17.68 12.80
CA LEU A 104 -18.44 -17.07 11.46
C LEU A 104 -19.54 -16.02 11.29
N ARG A 105 -20.70 -16.21 11.94
CA ARG A 105 -21.77 -15.21 11.96
C ARG A 105 -21.33 -13.91 12.61
N HIS A 106 -20.56 -14.02 13.69
CA HIS A 106 -20.03 -12.87 14.42
C HIS A 106 -18.86 -12.19 13.69
N GLY A 107 -17.98 -12.96 13.03
CA GLY A 107 -16.87 -12.43 12.23
C GLY A 107 -17.32 -11.67 10.98
N SER A 108 -18.47 -12.03 10.40
CA SER A 108 -19.04 -11.35 9.21
C SER A 108 -19.64 -9.97 9.49
N SER A 109 -19.73 -9.56 10.76
CA SER A 109 -20.26 -8.26 11.19
C SER A 109 -19.16 -7.24 11.54
N LEU A 110 -17.89 -7.63 11.43
CA LEU A 110 -16.71 -6.82 11.79
C LEU A 110 -16.05 -6.13 10.58
N VAL A 111 -16.62 -6.28 9.37
CA VAL A 111 -16.13 -5.69 8.10
C VAL A 111 -17.23 -4.84 7.47
#